data_AF-F5VDG4-F1
#
_entry.id   AF-F5VDG4-F1
#
_cell.length_a   1.000
_cell.length_b   1.000
_cell.length_c   1.000
_cell.angle_alpha   90.00
_cell.angle_beta   90.00
_cell.angle_gamma   90.00
#
_symmetry.space_group_name_H-M   'P 1'
#
loop_
_entity.id
_entity.type
_entity.pdbx_description
1 polymer ?
#
loop_
_entity_poly.entity_id
_entity_poly.type
_entity_poly.pdbx_seq_one_letter_code
_entity_poly.pdbx_strand_id
1 'polypeptide(L)'
;MFPEKLRALRTGRGLSLAGLAKEMNEMEKGKQEKKNTGPQIGSWERGVNIPSYLEIIKLCRFFGVTPNFLIGDMRGKIDLNELFASNARMKFEGHTLTSADRTEIYGLIKAHIRGKYAEVSDLNDDDTDDLALPLD
;
A
#
# COMPACT_ATOMS: atom_id res chain seq x y z
N MET A 1 3.64 16.67 -2.35
CA MET A 1 3.03 15.33 -2.23
C MET A 1 3.44 14.51 -3.46
N PHE A 2 2.91 13.29 -3.67
CA PHE A 2 3.30 12.47 -4.83
C PHE A 2 3.12 13.17 -6.19
N PRO A 3 1.97 13.80 -6.50
CA PRO A 3 1.74 14.41 -7.82
C PRO A 3 2.77 15.50 -8.17
N GLU A 4 3.11 16.36 -7.20
CA GLU A 4 4.07 17.44 -7.41
C GLU A 4 5.49 16.91 -7.57
N LYS A 5 5.86 15.87 -6.80
CA LYS A 5 7.17 15.22 -6.90
C LYS A 5 7.36 14.53 -8.25
N LEU A 6 6.35 13.79 -8.72
CA LEU A 6 6.38 13.17 -10.04
C LEU A 6 6.54 14.22 -11.15
N ARG A 7 5.75 15.30 -11.09
CA ARG A 7 5.86 16.40 -12.04
C ARG A 7 7.24 17.03 -12.04
N ALA A 8 7.79 17.33 -10.87
CA ALA A 8 9.11 17.94 -10.71
C ALA A 8 10.23 17.04 -11.25
N LEU A 9 10.17 15.72 -10.98
CA LEU A 9 11.12 14.75 -11.52
C LEU A 9 11.06 14.69 -13.06
N ARG A 10 9.84 14.66 -13.62
CA ARG A 10 9.65 14.63 -15.07
C ARG A 10 10.17 15.91 -15.73
N THR A 11 9.77 17.07 -15.23
CA THR A 11 10.20 18.36 -15.79
C THR A 11 11.69 18.62 -15.56
N GLY A 12 12.25 18.16 -14.44
CA GLY A 12 13.69 18.22 -14.16
C GLY A 12 14.53 17.42 -15.16
N ARG A 13 13.98 16.38 -15.77
CA ARG A 13 14.60 15.65 -16.89
C ARG A 13 14.22 16.18 -18.28
N GLY A 14 13.45 17.26 -18.37
CA GLY A 14 13.00 17.82 -19.65
C GLY A 14 12.02 16.92 -20.43
N LEU A 15 11.38 15.96 -19.76
CA LEU A 15 10.52 14.97 -20.42
C LEU A 15 9.09 15.50 -20.61
N SER A 16 8.51 15.25 -21.78
CA SER A 16 7.05 15.37 -21.97
C SER A 16 6.33 14.19 -21.31
N LEU A 17 5.01 14.29 -21.14
CA LEU A 17 4.20 13.16 -20.63
C LEU A 17 4.34 11.92 -21.53
N ALA A 18 4.31 12.12 -22.85
CA ALA A 18 4.52 11.05 -23.81
C ALA A 18 5.97 10.52 -23.80
N GLY A 19 6.95 11.40 -23.59
CA GLY A 19 8.36 11.04 -23.47
C GLY A 19 8.60 10.13 -22.26
N LEU A 20 8.10 10.51 -21.09
CA LEU A 20 8.19 9.67 -19.89
C LEU A 20 7.50 8.32 -20.09
N ALA A 21 6.29 8.30 -20.66
CA ALA A 21 5.61 7.04 -20.96
C ALA A 21 6.43 6.13 -21.88
N LYS A 22 7.03 6.71 -22.92
CA LYS A 22 7.87 5.98 -23.87
C LYS A 22 9.09 5.36 -23.18
N GLU A 23 9.85 6.15 -22.43
CA GLU A 23 11.06 5.66 -21.76
C GLU A 23 10.75 4.62 -20.67
N MET A 24 9.67 4.82 -19.90
CA MET A 24 9.21 3.81 -18.93
C MET A 24 8.84 2.49 -19.61
N ASN A 25 8.23 2.54 -20.80
CA ASN A 25 7.87 1.33 -21.54
C ASN A 25 9.09 0.66 -22.19
N GLU A 26 10.10 1.43 -22.57
CA GLU A 26 11.37 0.92 -23.09
C GLU A 26 12.18 0.18 -22.02
N MET A 27 12.18 0.68 -20.78
CA MET A 27 12.81 0.02 -19.63
C MET A 27 12.21 -1.36 -19.32
N GLU A 28 10.92 -1.53 -19.58
CA GLU A 28 10.19 -2.77 -19.33
C GLU A 28 10.03 -3.65 -20.60
N LYS A 29 10.78 -3.33 -21.67
CA LYS A 29 10.73 -4.08 -22.93
C LYS A 29 11.10 -5.55 -22.70
N GLY A 30 10.19 -6.45 -23.10
CA GLY A 30 10.37 -7.90 -22.94
C GLY A 30 9.61 -8.49 -21.75
N LYS A 31 9.00 -7.67 -20.88
CA LYS A 31 8.07 -8.14 -19.85
C LYS A 31 6.63 -8.02 -20.35
N GLN A 32 5.78 -8.98 -19.99
CA GLN A 32 4.33 -8.93 -20.27
C GLN A 32 3.62 -7.93 -19.33
N GLU A 33 4.01 -6.67 -19.41
CA GLU A 33 3.43 -5.62 -18.57
C GLU A 33 2.62 -4.62 -19.40
N LYS A 34 1.56 -4.10 -18.78
CA LYS A 34 0.74 -3.05 -19.37
C LYS A 34 1.60 -1.83 -19.65
N LYS A 35 1.51 -1.33 -20.89
CA LYS A 35 2.21 -0.12 -21.33
C LYS A 35 1.59 1.13 -20.70
N ASN A 36 2.44 2.02 -20.22
CA ASN A 36 2.07 3.34 -19.72
C ASN A 36 1.73 4.28 -20.88
N THR A 37 0.85 5.26 -20.64
CA THR A 37 0.50 6.29 -21.62
C THR A 37 0.69 7.69 -21.06
N GLY A 38 0.91 8.68 -21.93
CA GLY A 38 1.05 10.09 -21.51
C GLY A 38 -0.18 10.62 -20.73
N PRO A 39 -1.43 10.36 -21.16
CA PRO A 39 -2.62 10.76 -20.41
C PRO A 39 -2.70 10.13 -19.02
N GLN A 40 -2.26 8.88 -18.88
CA GLN A 40 -2.21 8.20 -17.58
C GLN A 40 -1.25 8.90 -16.61
N ILE A 41 -0.05 9.26 -17.07
CA ILE A 41 0.92 10.05 -16.30
C ILE A 41 0.33 11.43 -15.94
N GLY A 42 -0.33 12.08 -16.90
CA GLY A 42 -1.01 13.36 -16.66
C GLY A 42 -2.18 13.25 -15.66
N SER A 43 -2.80 12.08 -15.52
CA SER A 43 -3.79 11.80 -14.48
C SER A 43 -3.12 11.72 -13.10
N TRP A 44 -1.97 11.06 -13.00
CA TRP A 44 -1.18 10.94 -11.77
C TRP A 44 -0.64 12.28 -11.28
N GLU A 45 -0.10 13.10 -12.19
CA GLU A 45 0.44 14.43 -11.84
C GLU A 45 -0.64 15.44 -11.43
N ARG A 46 -1.91 15.15 -11.69
CA ARG A 46 -3.05 15.94 -11.21
C ARG A 46 -3.69 15.33 -9.96
N GLY A 47 -3.25 14.16 -9.52
CA GLY A 47 -3.85 13.43 -8.42
C GLY A 47 -5.26 12.88 -8.72
N VAL A 48 -5.65 12.78 -9.99
CA VAL A 48 -6.98 12.28 -10.38
C VAL A 48 -7.06 10.76 -10.19
N ASN A 49 -6.01 10.05 -10.62
CA ASN A 49 -5.86 8.62 -10.41
C ASN A 49 -4.57 8.33 -9.64
N ILE A 50 -4.59 7.22 -8.92
CA ILE A 50 -3.44 6.73 -8.17
C ILE A 50 -2.75 5.63 -9.01
N PRO A 51 -1.41 5.67 -9.19
CA PRO A 51 -0.69 4.59 -9.83
C PRO A 51 -0.72 3.32 -8.97
N SER A 52 -0.69 2.16 -9.61
CA SER A 52 -0.47 0.88 -8.94
C SER A 52 0.92 0.80 -8.33
N TYR A 53 1.10 -0.12 -7.38
CA TYR A 53 2.41 -0.38 -6.77
C TYR A 53 3.51 -0.68 -7.81
N LEU A 54 3.20 -1.48 -8.84
CA LEU A 54 4.17 -1.78 -9.90
C LEU A 54 4.59 -0.51 -10.66
N GLU A 55 3.66 0.40 -10.92
CA GLU A 55 3.94 1.68 -11.58
C GLU A 55 4.77 2.60 -10.69
N ILE A 56 4.53 2.62 -9.38
CA ILE A 56 5.36 3.33 -8.40
C ILE A 56 6.80 2.80 -8.45
N ILE A 57 6.99 1.48 -8.43
CA ILE A 57 8.32 0.87 -8.48
C ILE A 57 9.03 1.18 -9.79
N LYS A 58 8.32 1.16 -10.93
CA LYS A 58 8.87 1.59 -12.24
C LYS A 58 9.33 3.04 -12.21
N LEU A 59 8.50 3.94 -11.70
CA LEU A 59 8.86 5.35 -11.56
C LEU A 59 10.09 5.53 -10.67
N CYS A 60 10.15 4.81 -9.55
CA CYS A 60 11.30 4.82 -8.65
C CYS A 60 12.58 4.37 -9.33
N ARG A 61 12.54 3.24 -10.05
CA ARG A 61 13.67 2.71 -10.83
C ARG A 61 14.10 3.69 -11.92
N PHE A 62 13.14 4.22 -12.67
CA PHE A 62 13.40 5.17 -13.74
C PHE A 62 14.09 6.43 -13.21
N PHE A 63 13.57 7.03 -12.13
CA PHE A 63 14.13 8.27 -11.56
C PHE A 63 15.30 8.05 -10.61
N GLY A 64 15.63 6.81 -10.23
CA GLY A 64 16.68 6.52 -9.26
C GLY A 64 16.35 7.01 -7.85
N VAL A 65 15.06 6.98 -7.47
CA VAL A 65 14.57 7.46 -6.17
C VAL A 65 13.95 6.32 -5.37
N THR A 66 13.88 6.47 -4.06
CA THR A 66 13.19 5.51 -3.20
C THR A 66 11.67 5.72 -3.24
N PRO A 67 10.86 4.68 -2.97
CA PRO A 67 9.41 4.87 -2.89
C PRO A 67 9.01 5.84 -1.77
N ASN A 68 9.71 5.82 -0.63
CA ASN A 68 9.51 6.79 0.44
C ASN A 68 9.76 8.23 -0.02
N PHE A 69 10.75 8.45 -0.88
CA PHE A 69 10.94 9.76 -1.49
C PHE A 69 9.76 10.11 -2.39
N LEU A 70 9.33 9.21 -3.27
CA LEU A 70 8.34 9.51 -4.31
C LEU A 70 6.95 9.78 -3.72
N ILE A 71 6.49 8.92 -2.79
CA ILE A 71 5.12 8.96 -2.28
C ILE A 71 4.98 9.26 -0.78
N GLY A 72 6.09 9.38 -0.06
CA GLY A 72 6.07 9.45 1.40
C GLY A 72 6.08 8.05 2.01
N ASP A 73 5.88 7.94 3.33
CA ASP A 73 5.85 6.64 3.98
C ASP A 73 4.75 5.76 3.37
N MET A 74 5.17 4.73 2.62
CA MET A 74 4.26 3.78 1.98
C MET A 74 3.50 2.93 2.99
N ARG A 75 3.98 2.88 4.23
CA ARG A 75 3.39 2.13 5.32
C ARG A 75 2.48 3.03 6.12
N GLY A 76 1.57 3.75 5.45
CA GLY A 76 0.47 4.43 6.14
C GLY A 76 -0.08 3.54 7.25
N LYS A 77 -0.46 4.12 8.39
CA LYS A 77 -0.81 3.37 9.61
C LYS A 77 -1.69 2.17 9.24
N ILE A 78 -1.16 0.96 9.43
CA ILE A 78 -1.91 -0.27 9.21
C ILE A 78 -2.61 -0.56 10.52
N ASP A 79 -3.94 -0.45 10.50
CA ASP A 79 -4.75 -0.92 11.61
C ASP A 79 -4.75 -2.46 11.58
N LEU A 80 -4.26 -3.08 12.65
CA LEU A 80 -4.22 -4.53 12.75
C LEU A 80 -5.63 -5.13 12.80
N ASN A 81 -6.61 -4.45 13.37
CA ASN A 81 -7.99 -4.92 13.41
C ASN A 81 -8.55 -4.99 11.97
N GLU A 82 -8.35 -3.92 11.19
CA GLU A 82 -8.75 -3.90 9.77
C GLU A 82 -8.03 -4.96 8.94
N LEU A 83 -6.73 -5.14 9.18
CA LEU A 83 -5.94 -6.17 8.51
C LEU A 83 -6.55 -7.55 8.80
N PHE A 84 -6.75 -7.90 10.08
CA PHE A 84 -7.30 -9.17 10.51
C PHE A 84 -8.77 -9.38 10.15
N ALA A 85 -9.55 -8.35 9.84
CA ALA A 85 -10.91 -8.47 9.30
C ALA A 85 -10.97 -8.61 7.76
N SER A 86 -9.90 -8.26 7.05
CA SER A 86 -9.93 -8.20 5.57
C SER A 86 -10.02 -9.58 4.89
N ASN A 87 -10.35 -9.62 3.60
CA ASN A 87 -10.28 -10.86 2.80
C ASN A 87 -8.88 -11.15 2.23
N ALA A 88 -7.83 -10.53 2.78
CA ALA A 88 -6.46 -10.73 2.31
C ALA A 88 -5.98 -12.15 2.63
N ARG A 89 -5.30 -12.81 1.67
CA ARG A 89 -4.59 -14.06 1.93
C ARG A 89 -3.34 -13.76 2.76
N MET A 90 -3.37 -14.15 4.03
CA MET A 90 -2.26 -13.93 4.97
C MET A 90 -1.40 -15.17 5.10
N LYS A 91 -0.10 -14.95 5.32
CA LYS A 91 0.84 -16.01 5.67
C LYS A 91 1.62 -15.65 6.91
N PHE A 92 1.88 -16.63 7.76
CA PHE A 92 2.74 -16.52 8.93
C PHE A 92 3.60 -17.78 9.02
N GLU A 93 4.91 -17.64 9.27
CA GLU A 93 5.86 -18.77 9.28
C GLU A 93 5.75 -19.69 8.05
N GLY A 94 5.44 -19.13 6.88
CA GLY A 94 5.30 -19.89 5.62
C GLY A 94 3.94 -20.58 5.40
N HIS A 95 3.06 -20.59 6.40
CA HIS A 95 1.73 -21.19 6.33
C HIS A 95 0.67 -20.13 5.98
N THR A 96 -0.30 -20.48 5.12
CA THR A 96 -1.47 -19.63 4.88
C THR A 96 -2.40 -19.72 6.08
N LEU A 97 -2.77 -18.58 6.66
CA LEU A 97 -3.65 -18.53 7.82
C LEU A 97 -5.10 -18.80 7.39
N THR A 98 -5.75 -19.74 8.09
CA THR A 98 -7.20 -19.94 8.02
C THR A 98 -7.93 -18.87 8.84
N SER A 99 -9.25 -18.78 8.72
CA SER A 99 -10.04 -17.87 9.57
C SER A 99 -9.91 -18.20 11.06
N ALA A 100 -9.83 -19.49 11.40
CA ALA A 100 -9.60 -19.91 12.79
C ALA A 100 -8.23 -19.43 13.31
N ASP A 101 -7.16 -19.62 12.54
CA ASP A 101 -5.81 -19.16 12.92
C ASP A 101 -5.79 -17.64 13.12
N ARG A 102 -6.49 -16.89 12.27
CA ARG A 102 -6.58 -15.43 12.36
C ARG A 102 -7.26 -14.99 13.65
N THR A 103 -8.35 -15.65 14.05
CA THR A 103 -9.04 -15.37 15.31
C THR A 103 -8.13 -15.59 16.51
N GLU A 104 -7.45 -16.74 16.55
CA GLU A 104 -6.59 -17.11 17.68
C GLU A 104 -5.40 -16.16 17.82
N ILE A 105 -4.69 -15.91 16.71
CA ILE A 105 -3.53 -15.00 16.68
C ILE A 105 -3.96 -13.58 17.06
N TYR A 106 -5.09 -13.10 16.52
CA TYR A 106 -5.61 -11.78 16.85
C TYR A 106 -5.93 -11.66 18.35
N GLY A 107 -6.58 -12.67 18.93
CA GLY A 107 -6.89 -12.71 20.37
C GLY A 107 -5.64 -12.64 21.25
N LEU A 108 -4.59 -13.39 20.90
CA LEU A 108 -3.30 -13.37 21.61
C LEU A 108 -2.64 -11.99 21.56
N ILE A 109 -2.63 -11.35 20.39
CA ILE A 109 -2.07 -10.00 20.22
C ILE A 109 -2.90 -8.98 20.99
N LYS A 110 -4.24 -9.01 20.86
CA LYS A 110 -5.17 -8.12 21.57
C LYS A 110 -4.95 -8.21 23.09
N ALA A 111 -4.87 -9.44 23.63
CA ALA A 111 -4.63 -9.67 25.05
C ALA A 111 -3.26 -9.14 25.51
N HIS A 112 -2.19 -9.38 24.73
CA HIS A 112 -0.85 -8.87 25.04
C HIS A 112 -0.79 -7.35 25.09
N ILE A 113 -1.39 -6.68 24.10
CA ILE A 113 -1.45 -5.22 24.03
C ILE A 113 -2.29 -4.65 25.17
N ARG A 114 -3.46 -5.23 25.47
CA ARG A 114 -4.27 -4.84 26.64
C ARG A 114 -3.48 -4.99 27.94
N GLY A 115 -2.80 -6.11 28.16
CA GLY A 115 -1.98 -6.32 29.36
C GLY A 115 -0.82 -5.32 29.49
N LYS A 116 -0.29 -4.81 28.38
CA LYS A 116 0.84 -3.85 28.37
C LYS A 116 0.40 -2.39 28.56
N TYR A 117 -0.78 -2.02 28.08
CA TYR A 117 -1.24 -0.62 28.01
C TYR A 117 -2.57 -0.36 28.71
N ALA A 118 -3.12 -1.30 29.47
CA ALA A 118 -4.37 -1.08 30.20
C ALA A 118 -4.25 0.12 31.17
N GLU A 119 -4.96 1.20 30.87
CA GLU A 119 -5.41 2.14 31.88
C GLU A 119 -6.68 1.59 32.54
N VAL A 120 -6.82 1.84 33.84
CA VAL A 120 -7.79 1.20 34.75
C VAL A 120 -9.27 1.60 34.47
N SER A 121 -9.57 2.34 33.38
CA SER A 121 -10.86 3.03 33.23
C SER A 121 -11.94 2.33 32.39
N ASP A 122 -11.63 1.38 31.52
CA ASP A 122 -12.57 1.00 30.46
C ASP A 122 -13.23 -0.36 30.69
N LEU A 123 -13.93 -0.49 31.82
CA LEU A 123 -14.87 -1.60 32.06
C LEU A 123 -16.28 -1.34 31.49
N ASN A 124 -16.49 -0.22 30.79
CA ASN A 124 -17.80 0.24 30.36
C ASN A 124 -17.98 0.42 28.85
N ASP A 125 -16.98 0.15 28.02
CA ASP A 125 -17.21 0.11 26.57
C ASP A 125 -17.71 -1.28 26.20
N ASP A 126 -18.97 -1.28 25.78
CA ASP A 126 -19.70 -2.34 25.11
C ASP A 126 -18.85 -2.87 23.94
N ASP A 127 -18.00 -3.86 24.22
CA ASP A 127 -17.13 -4.59 23.30
C ASP A 127 -17.99 -5.51 22.40
N THR A 128 -19.10 -4.99 21.88
CA THR A 128 -19.98 -5.61 20.86
C THR A 128 -19.48 -5.36 19.44
N ASP A 129 -18.27 -4.81 19.27
CA ASP A 129 -17.49 -4.93 18.04
C ASP A 129 -16.90 -6.35 17.95
N ASP A 130 -17.80 -7.33 17.81
CA ASP A 130 -17.47 -8.62 17.23
C ASP A 130 -17.00 -8.33 15.80
N LEU A 131 -15.68 -8.17 15.67
CA LEU A 131 -14.99 -8.07 14.40
C LEU A 131 -15.43 -9.27 13.58
N ALA A 132 -16.33 -9.03 12.61
CA ALA A 132 -16.89 -10.08 11.78
C ALA A 132 -15.80 -10.61 10.85
N LEU A 133 -15.05 -11.58 11.35
CA LEU A 133 -14.00 -12.23 10.60
C LEU A 133 -14.62 -12.99 9.42
N PRO A 134 -13.99 -12.97 8.24
CA PRO A 134 -14.53 -13.65 7.09
C PRO A 134 -14.67 -15.15 7.36
N LEU A 135 -15.86 -15.67 7.11
CA LEU A 135 -16.15 -17.10 7.11
C LEU A 135 -15.66 -17.71 5.80
N ASP A 136 -15.13 -18.94 5.86
CA ASP A 136 -14.71 -19.73 4.69
C ASP A 136 -15.90 -20.19 3.83
#